data_AF-A0A380FZ52-F1
#
_entry.id   AF-A0A380FZ52-F1
#
_cell.length_a   1.000
_cell.length_b   1.000
_cell.length_c   1.000
_cell.angle_alpha   90.00
_cell.angle_beta   90.00
_cell.angle_gamma   90.00
#
_symmetry.space_group_name_H-M   'P 1'
#
loop_
_entity.id
_entity.type
_entity.pdbx_description
1 polymer ?
#
loop_
_entity_poly.entity_id
_entity_poly.type
_entity_poly.pdbx_seq_one_letter_code
_entity_poly.pdbx_strand_id
1 'polypeptide(L)'
;MQKVVTKKEMTLPELIEWGFNNTKKVESKTFISETRLGTMERSSVQFSTDGHGVRIDEGVTDKDIFIVETEEVISENTVIPVLLQVYTNFTETNTYSEIYENTSIKEVLDDEVISLVKTFHLVKEDGEHILIWKNGKIIGE
;
A
#
# COMPACT_ATOMS: atom_id res chain seq x y z
N MET A 1 6.74 1.84 -14.49
CA MET A 1 6.53 1.90 -13.03
C MET A 1 5.06 2.12 -12.74
N GLN A 2 4.39 1.14 -12.12
CA GLN A 2 3.01 1.31 -11.71
C GLN A 2 2.94 2.09 -10.40
N LYS A 3 2.04 3.06 -10.35
CA LYS A 3 1.67 3.70 -9.10
C LYS A 3 0.42 3.03 -8.56
N VAL A 4 0.48 2.59 -7.31
CA VAL A 4 -0.63 1.96 -6.62
C VAL A 4 -0.98 2.80 -5.40
N VAL A 5 -2.26 3.13 -5.27
CA VAL A 5 -2.79 3.79 -4.09
C VAL A 5 -3.21 2.72 -3.09
N THR A 6 -2.57 2.74 -1.93
CA THR A 6 -2.88 1.88 -0.78
C THR A 6 -3.36 2.75 0.38
N LYS A 7 -4.17 2.15 1.26
CA LYS A 7 -4.58 2.77 2.52
C LYS A 7 -3.73 2.19 3.63
N LYS A 8 -3.16 3.05 4.46
CA LYS A 8 -2.41 2.64 5.66
C LYS A 8 -3.04 3.24 6.88
N GLU A 9 -3.25 2.41 7.89
CA GLU A 9 -3.55 2.88 9.24
C GLU A 9 -2.27 3.43 9.87
N MET A 10 -2.36 4.63 10.43
CA MET A 10 -1.26 5.28 11.14
C MET A 10 -1.75 5.80 12.48
N THR A 11 -0.99 5.56 13.52
CA THR A 11 -1.10 6.26 14.79
C THR A 11 -0.68 7.73 14.63
N LEU A 12 -0.99 8.58 15.62
CA LEU A 12 -0.57 9.99 15.59
C LEU A 12 0.95 10.17 15.36
N PRO A 13 1.86 9.47 16.07
CA PRO A 13 3.30 9.60 15.82
C PRO A 13 3.69 9.22 14.38
N GLU A 14 3.16 8.11 13.87
CA GLU A 14 3.45 7.63 12.50
C GLU A 14 2.95 8.61 11.44
N LEU A 15 1.75 9.19 11.62
CA LEU A 15 1.21 10.20 10.72
C LEU A 15 2.09 11.45 10.67
N ILE A 16 2.57 11.94 11.83
CA ILE A 16 3.44 13.12 11.91
C ILE A 16 4.77 12.84 11.23
N GLU A 17 5.41 11.70 11.54
CA GLU A 17 6.68 11.31 10.94
C GLU A 17 6.56 11.14 9.42
N TRP A 18 5.53 10.40 8.98
CA TRP A 18 5.26 10.22 7.57
C TRP A 18 5.00 11.55 6.86
N GLY A 19 4.20 12.43 7.46
CA GLY A 19 3.88 13.74 6.90
C GLY A 19 5.11 14.63 6.73
N PHE A 20 6.01 14.68 7.73
CA PHE A 20 7.25 15.45 7.62
C PHE A 20 8.24 14.87 6.62
N ASN A 21 8.25 13.55 6.41
CA ASN A 21 9.01 12.92 5.33
C ASN A 21 8.37 13.12 3.94
N ASN A 22 7.12 13.58 3.88
CA ASN A 22 6.33 13.73 2.66
C ASN A 22 5.63 15.10 2.60
N THR A 23 6.31 16.19 2.94
CA THR A 23 5.66 17.51 3.15
C THR A 23 4.76 17.94 1.99
N LYS A 24 5.21 17.76 0.75
CA LYS A 24 4.41 18.02 -0.47
C LYS A 24 3.10 17.23 -0.56
N LYS A 25 3.03 16.03 0.04
CA LYS A 25 1.82 15.21 0.06
C LYS A 25 0.82 15.63 1.13
N VAL A 26 1.23 16.44 2.11
CA VAL A 26 0.41 16.86 3.25
C VAL A 26 0.11 18.36 3.29
N GLU A 27 0.61 19.15 2.34
CA GLU A 27 0.31 20.59 2.22
C GLU A 27 -1.21 20.87 2.32
N SER A 28 -1.58 21.68 3.31
CA SER A 28 -2.98 22.06 3.60
C SER A 28 -3.95 20.89 3.84
N LYS A 29 -3.45 19.68 4.13
CA LYS A 29 -4.30 18.52 4.39
C LYS A 29 -4.72 18.42 5.85
N THR A 30 -5.94 17.94 6.03
CA THR A 30 -6.49 17.55 7.32
C THR A 30 -6.80 16.06 7.29
N PHE A 31 -6.25 15.32 8.24
CA PHE A 31 -6.54 13.91 8.47
C PHE A 31 -7.53 13.82 9.62
N ILE A 32 -8.58 13.02 9.42
CA ILE A 32 -9.64 12.80 10.41
C ILE A 32 -9.44 11.39 10.96
N SER A 33 -9.49 11.24 12.29
CA SER A 33 -9.38 9.92 12.90
C SER A 33 -10.60 9.06 12.61
N GLU A 34 -10.38 7.76 12.56
CA GLU A 34 -11.47 6.80 12.58
C GLU A 34 -12.23 6.89 13.90
N THR A 35 -13.51 6.53 13.84
CA THR A 35 -14.42 6.70 14.98
C THR A 35 -13.98 5.77 16.11
N ARG A 36 -13.56 6.33 17.25
CA ARG A 36 -13.23 5.55 18.44
C ARG A 36 -14.47 4.77 18.89
N LEU A 37 -14.33 3.46 19.15
CA LEU A 37 -15.43 2.60 19.61
C LEU A 37 -16.12 3.23 20.84
N GLY A 38 -17.35 3.74 20.65
CA GLY A 38 -18.19 4.29 21.71
C GLY A 38 -18.34 5.81 21.76
N THR A 39 -17.68 6.58 20.88
CA THR A 39 -17.85 8.04 20.79
C THR A 39 -18.17 8.46 19.36
N MET A 40 -19.04 9.47 19.17
CA MET A 40 -19.27 10.08 17.84
C MET A 40 -18.23 11.16 17.49
N GLU A 41 -17.28 11.42 18.39
CA GLU A 41 -16.25 12.43 18.22
C GLU A 41 -15.15 11.87 17.32
N ARG A 42 -14.91 12.57 16.20
CA ARG A 42 -13.74 12.38 15.35
C ARG A 42 -12.80 13.53 15.63
N SER A 43 -11.53 13.22 15.83
CA SER A 43 -10.49 14.23 16.03
C SER A 43 -9.73 14.43 14.72
N SER A 44 -8.96 15.51 14.64
CA SER A 44 -8.24 15.83 13.40
C SER A 44 -6.82 16.30 13.62
N VAL A 45 -5.98 16.03 12.63
CA VAL A 45 -4.60 16.49 12.52
C VAL A 45 -4.48 17.27 11.22
N GLN A 46 -4.16 18.55 11.32
CA GLN A 46 -4.02 19.44 10.18
C GLN A 46 -2.55 19.79 9.96
N PHE A 47 -2.06 19.57 8.74
CA PHE A 47 -0.76 20.06 8.32
C PHE A 47 -0.87 21.50 7.82
N SER A 48 0.18 22.28 8.04
CA SER A 48 0.27 23.66 7.58
C SER A 48 0.21 23.76 6.06
N THR A 49 0.04 24.98 5.56
CA THR A 49 -0.06 25.23 4.12
C THR A 49 1.17 24.77 3.33
N ASP A 50 2.34 24.76 3.96
CA ASP A 50 3.61 24.28 3.41
C ASP A 50 3.98 22.86 3.85
N GLY A 51 3.12 22.18 4.64
CA GLY A 51 3.34 20.81 5.09
C GLY A 51 4.42 20.63 6.16
N HIS A 52 5.04 21.71 6.66
CA HIS A 52 6.14 21.66 7.63
C HIS A 52 5.73 21.88 9.09
N GLY A 53 4.47 22.25 9.33
CA GLY A 53 3.88 22.41 10.65
C GLY A 53 2.67 21.49 10.83
N VAL A 54 2.33 21.21 12.09
CA VAL A 54 1.17 20.39 12.45
C VAL A 54 0.36 21.07 13.54
N ARG A 55 -0.97 21.06 13.37
CA ARG A 55 -1.95 21.43 14.38
C ARG A 55 -2.74 20.18 14.74
N ILE A 56 -2.77 19.86 16.02
CA ILE A 56 -3.43 18.67 16.56
C ILE A 56 -4.65 19.16 17.35
N ASP A 57 -5.81 18.59 17.07
CA ASP A 57 -7.04 18.86 17.82
C ASP A 57 -6.94 18.34 19.26
N GLU A 58 -7.56 19.02 20.22
CA GLU A 58 -7.45 18.68 21.65
C GLU A 58 -8.01 17.28 21.97
N GLY A 59 -8.92 16.79 21.13
CA GLY A 59 -9.51 15.45 21.26
C GLY A 59 -8.61 14.30 20.80
N VAL A 60 -7.51 14.56 20.10
CA VAL A 60 -6.63 13.49 19.59
C VAL A 60 -5.90 12.80 20.76
N THR A 61 -5.93 11.48 20.75
CA THR A 61 -5.28 10.62 21.74
C THR A 61 -4.36 9.60 21.07
N ASP A 62 -3.60 8.88 21.90
CA ASP A 62 -2.74 7.76 21.50
C ASP A 62 -3.49 6.54 20.92
N LYS A 63 -4.83 6.50 21.02
CA LYS A 63 -5.65 5.42 20.44
C LYS A 63 -6.37 5.83 19.15
N ASP A 64 -6.19 7.05 18.68
CA ASP A 64 -6.74 7.48 17.40
C ASP A 64 -5.90 6.91 16.26
N ILE A 65 -6.60 6.38 15.26
CA ILE A 65 -6.03 5.83 14.03
C ILE A 65 -6.47 6.70 12.86
N PHE A 66 -5.52 7.03 11.99
CA PHE A 66 -5.74 7.82 10.79
C PHE A 66 -5.50 6.95 9.56
N ILE A 67 -6.46 6.92 8.64
CA ILE A 67 -6.30 6.23 7.36
C ILE A 67 -5.66 7.19 6.36
N VAL A 68 -4.45 6.87 5.92
CA VAL A 68 -3.69 7.65 4.95
C VAL A 68 -3.66 6.92 3.62
N GLU A 69 -4.10 7.59 2.56
CA GLU A 69 -3.90 7.11 1.19
C GLU A 69 -2.47 7.42 0.75
N THR A 70 -1.67 6.38 0.56
CA THR A 70 -0.30 6.47 0.09
C THR A 70 -0.19 5.97 -1.34
N GLU A 71 0.37 6.81 -2.22
CA GLU A 71 0.79 6.39 -3.56
C GLU A 71 2.20 5.78 -3.46
N GLU A 72 2.30 4.48 -3.73
CA GLU A 72 3.54 3.71 -3.76
C GLU A 72 3.88 3.32 -5.20
N VAL A 73 5.18 3.37 -5.52
CA VAL A 73 5.68 2.94 -6.81
C VAL A 73 6.10 1.48 -6.69
N ILE A 74 5.45 0.61 -7.45
CA ILE A 74 5.78 -0.82 -7.47
C ILE A 74 6.87 -1.08 -8.51
N SER A 75 7.90 -1.79 -8.06
CA SER A 75 8.97 -2.36 -8.87
C SER A 75 9.11 -3.85 -8.56
N GLU A 76 9.88 -4.58 -9.35
CA GLU A 76 10.10 -6.02 -9.09
C GLU A 76 10.77 -6.30 -7.74
N ASN A 77 11.52 -5.33 -7.18
CA ASN A 77 12.18 -5.44 -5.88
C ASN A 77 11.30 -4.94 -4.71
N THR A 78 10.11 -4.41 -4.97
CA THR A 78 9.24 -3.93 -3.89
C THR A 78 8.69 -5.14 -3.14
N VAL A 79 8.90 -5.19 -1.82
CA VAL A 79 8.29 -6.21 -0.95
C VAL A 79 6.79 -5.94 -0.87
N ILE A 80 6.00 -6.94 -1.23
CA ILE A 80 4.55 -6.89 -1.34
C ILE A 80 3.96 -7.75 -0.22
N PRO A 81 3.08 -7.20 0.64
CA PRO A 81 2.50 -7.93 1.76
C PRO A 81 1.76 -9.20 1.35
N VAL A 82 0.96 -9.13 0.28
CA VAL A 82 0.24 -10.28 -0.28
C VAL A 82 0.37 -10.24 -1.81
N LEU A 83 1.16 -11.17 -2.35
CA LEU A 83 1.44 -11.30 -3.77
C LEU A 83 0.75 -12.55 -4.32
N LEU A 84 -0.24 -12.35 -5.19
CA LEU A 84 -0.88 -13.44 -5.91
C LEU A 84 -0.17 -13.66 -7.25
N GLN A 85 0.36 -14.86 -7.42
CA GLN A 85 0.89 -15.35 -8.68
C GLN A 85 -0.16 -16.17 -9.42
N VAL A 86 -0.22 -16.02 -10.74
CA VAL A 86 -0.91 -16.94 -11.65
C VAL A 86 0.09 -17.47 -12.65
N TYR A 87 0.19 -18.79 -12.77
CA TYR A 87 1.15 -19.48 -13.63
C TYR A 87 0.54 -20.72 -14.28
N THR A 88 1.26 -21.31 -15.23
CA THR A 88 0.87 -22.55 -15.89
C THR A 88 1.89 -23.65 -15.68
N ASN A 89 1.51 -24.90 -15.90
CA ASN A 89 2.49 -25.97 -16.06
C ASN A 89 3.28 -25.81 -17.38
N PHE A 90 4.35 -26.62 -17.55
CA PHE A 90 5.19 -26.61 -18.75
C PHE A 90 4.44 -26.86 -20.07
N THR A 91 3.29 -27.55 -20.03
CA THR A 91 2.46 -27.80 -21.23
C THR A 91 1.43 -26.70 -21.50
N GLU A 92 1.34 -25.68 -20.62
CA GLU A 92 0.34 -24.61 -20.67
C GLU A 92 -1.12 -25.07 -20.71
N THR A 93 -1.39 -26.30 -20.26
CA THR A 93 -2.73 -26.88 -20.29
C THR A 93 -3.53 -26.56 -19.02
N ASN A 94 -2.82 -26.35 -17.92
CA ASN A 94 -3.43 -26.09 -16.62
C ASN A 94 -2.93 -24.75 -16.07
N THR A 95 -3.84 -24.01 -15.46
CA THR A 95 -3.57 -22.75 -14.76
C THR A 95 -3.64 -22.98 -13.26
N TYR A 96 -2.65 -22.43 -12.55
CA TYR A 96 -2.49 -22.50 -11.11
C TYR A 96 -2.37 -21.10 -10.54
N SER A 97 -2.56 -20.99 -9.23
CA SER A 97 -2.39 -19.76 -8.48
C SER A 97 -1.75 -20.03 -7.14
N GLU A 98 -0.86 -19.15 -6.72
CA GLU A 98 -0.15 -19.23 -5.45
C GLU A 98 -0.09 -17.86 -4.78
N ILE A 99 -0.18 -17.84 -3.46
CA ILE A 99 -0.12 -16.61 -2.66
C ILE A 99 1.16 -16.65 -1.84
N TYR A 100 1.92 -15.56 -1.93
CA TYR A 100 3.10 -15.33 -1.11
C TYR A 100 2.84 -14.15 -0.18
N GLU A 101 3.40 -14.24 1.03
CA GLU A 101 3.34 -13.17 2.01
C GLU A 101 4.70 -12.48 2.13
N ASN A 102 4.70 -11.15 2.17
CA ASN A 102 5.88 -10.31 2.39
C ASN A 102 7.07 -10.66 1.48
N THR A 103 6.81 -10.85 0.19
CA THR A 103 7.84 -11.18 -0.82
C THR A 103 7.85 -10.15 -1.95
N SER A 104 8.91 -10.13 -2.74
CA SER A 104 8.99 -9.35 -3.98
C SER A 104 8.76 -10.21 -5.22
N ILE A 105 8.38 -9.58 -6.35
CA ILE A 105 8.25 -10.28 -7.64
C ILE A 105 9.58 -10.93 -8.03
N LYS A 106 10.68 -10.21 -7.81
CA LYS A 106 12.02 -10.68 -8.15
C LYS A 106 12.37 -11.97 -7.39
N GLU A 107 12.11 -12.03 -6.09
CA GLU A 107 12.39 -13.22 -5.29
C GLU A 107 11.61 -14.43 -5.81
N VAL A 108 10.33 -14.27 -6.16
CA VAL A 108 9.55 -15.37 -6.75
C VAL A 108 10.09 -15.77 -8.12
N LEU A 109 10.47 -14.81 -8.97
CA LEU A 109 11.02 -15.08 -10.29
C LEU A 109 12.43 -15.72 -10.25
N ASP A 110 13.22 -15.47 -9.20
CA ASP A 110 14.54 -16.08 -9.02
C ASP A 110 14.43 -17.60 -8.71
N ASP A 111 13.32 -18.03 -8.10
CA ASP A 111 13.05 -19.44 -7.77
C ASP A 111 12.22 -20.17 -8.85
N GLU A 112 11.70 -19.44 -9.84
CA GLU A 112 10.78 -19.98 -10.85
C GLU A 112 11.24 -19.84 -12.31
N VAL A 113 10.68 -20.71 -13.16
CA VAL A 113 10.82 -20.56 -14.60
C VAL A 113 9.88 -19.46 -15.08
N ILE A 114 10.41 -18.24 -15.28
CA ILE A 114 9.69 -17.02 -15.68
C ILE A 114 8.64 -17.25 -16.79
N SER A 115 8.92 -18.12 -17.77
CA SER A 115 7.99 -18.39 -18.89
C SER A 115 6.67 -19.04 -18.48
N LEU A 116 6.63 -19.68 -17.31
CA LEU A 116 5.43 -20.28 -16.74
C LEU A 116 4.53 -19.25 -16.04
N VAL A 117 5.12 -18.18 -15.54
CA VAL A 117 4.41 -17.12 -14.83
C VAL A 117 3.63 -16.26 -15.81
N LYS A 118 2.32 -16.15 -15.62
CA LYS A 118 1.45 -15.34 -16.47
C LYS A 118 1.28 -13.93 -15.90
N THR A 119 1.00 -13.83 -14.61
CA THR A 119 0.76 -12.53 -13.94
C THR A 119 1.11 -12.55 -12.47
N PHE A 120 1.48 -11.39 -11.93
CA PHE A 120 1.44 -11.10 -10.50
C PHE A 120 0.44 -10.00 -10.18
N HIS A 121 -0.22 -10.13 -9.03
CA HIS A 121 -1.18 -9.16 -8.51
C HIS A 121 -0.84 -8.82 -7.06
N LEU A 122 -0.91 -7.53 -6.73
CA LEU A 122 -0.99 -7.08 -5.35
C LEU A 122 -2.42 -7.35 -4.85
N VAL A 123 -2.56 -8.03 -3.72
CA VAL A 123 -3.85 -8.19 -3.05
C VAL A 123 -3.92 -7.19 -1.90
N LYS A 124 -4.93 -6.32 -1.91
CA LYS A 124 -5.20 -5.37 -0.84
C LYS A 124 -5.92 -6.05 0.32
N GLU A 125 -5.92 -5.40 1.49
CA GLU A 125 -6.62 -5.88 2.69
C GLU A 125 -8.14 -6.03 2.49
N ASP A 126 -8.74 -5.22 1.62
CA ASP A 126 -10.17 -5.29 1.27
C ASP A 126 -10.49 -6.37 0.22
N GLY A 127 -9.48 -7.13 -0.21
CA GLY A 127 -9.60 -8.18 -1.22
C GLY A 127 -9.58 -7.67 -2.66
N GLU A 128 -9.34 -6.38 -2.92
CA GLU A 128 -9.09 -5.90 -4.29
C GLU A 128 -7.74 -6.45 -4.81
N HIS A 129 -7.75 -6.97 -6.04
CA HIS A 129 -6.54 -7.43 -6.72
C HIS A 129 -6.13 -6.43 -7.78
N ILE A 130 -4.88 -5.96 -7.72
CA ILE A 130 -4.29 -5.07 -8.71
C ILE A 130 -3.24 -5.83 -9.50
N LEU A 131 -3.46 -5.99 -10.81
CA LEU A 131 -2.45 -6.52 -11.72
C LEU A 131 -1.25 -5.57 -11.75
N ILE A 132 -0.07 -6.10 -11.39
CA ILE A 132 1.18 -5.34 -11.29
C ILE A 132 2.29 -5.81 -12.22
N TRP A 133 2.20 -7.04 -12.71
CA TRP A 133 3.18 -7.61 -13.63
C TRP A 133 2.51 -8.58 -14.58
N LYS A 134 2.92 -8.57 -15.85
CA LYS A 134 2.43 -9.49 -16.89
C LYS A 134 3.49 -9.71 -17.95
N ASN A 135 3.67 -10.97 -18.36
CA ASN A 135 4.52 -11.35 -19.49
C ASN A 135 5.94 -10.76 -19.45
N GLY A 136 6.62 -10.85 -18.30
CA GLY A 136 8.01 -10.39 -18.18
C GLY A 136 8.18 -8.91 -17.87
N LYS A 137 7.10 -8.17 -17.58
CA LYS A 137 7.16 -6.72 -17.35
C LYS A 137 6.22 -6.26 -16.25
N ILE A 138 6.67 -5.29 -15.45
CA ILE A 138 5.81 -4.50 -14.57
C ILE A 138 4.84 -3.69 -15.44
N ILE A 139 3.57 -3.64 -15.04
CA ILE A 139 2.57 -2.85 -15.76
C ILE A 139 2.89 -1.35 -15.59
N GLY A 140 2.76 -0.57 -16.67
CA GLY A 140 3.08 0.86 -16.65
C GLY A 140 4.58 1.19 -16.71
N GLU A 141 5.45 0.22 -16.94
CA GLU A 141 6.73 0.43 -17.67
C GLU A 141 6.51 0.38 -19.18
#